data_AF-A0A7C6F4K1-F1
#
_entry.id   AF-A0A7C6F4K1-F1
#
_cell.length_a   1.000
_cell.length_b   1.000
_cell.length_c   1.000
_cell.angle_alpha   90.00
_cell.angle_beta   90.00
_cell.angle_gamma   90.00
#
_symmetry.space_group_name_H-M   'P 1'
#
loop_
_entity.id
_entity.type
_entity.pdbx_description
1 polymer ?
#
loop_
_entity_poly.entity_id
_entity_poly.type
_entity_poly.pdbx_seq_one_letter_code
_entity_poly.pdbx_strand_id
1 'polypeptide(L)'
;VVIELVAYGPGLNMFIPGKSPVEDRIETLSLELENLSFSACGNTHRKMSAKAGQDIPLMSEASVVPSGVVRLIELQENGFAYVRP
;
A
#
# COMPACT_ATOMS: atom_id res chain seq x y z
N VAL A 1 -16.66 9.53 3.95
CA VAL A 1 -15.83 8.51 4.63
C VAL A 1 -14.46 8.55 3.99
N VAL A 2 -13.36 8.49 4.73
CA VAL A 2 -12.00 8.43 4.15
C VAL A 2 -11.46 7.02 4.37
N ILE A 3 -10.82 6.44 3.36
CA ILE A 3 -10.29 5.08 3.38
C ILE A 3 -8.82 5.12 3.01
N GLU A 4 -7.98 4.46 3.80
CA GLU A 4 -6.57 4.26 3.46
C GLU A 4 -6.23 2.77 3.53
N LEU A 5 -5.80 2.19 2.41
CA LEU A 5 -5.36 0.81 2.32
C LEU A 5 -3.84 0.76 2.49
N VAL A 6 -3.39 0.23 3.62
CA VAL A 6 -1.96 0.09 3.93
C VAL A 6 -1.49 -1.34 3.63
N ALA A 7 -0.62 -1.51 2.63
CA ALA A 7 -0.03 -2.80 2.30
C ALA A 7 1.40 -2.94 2.86
N TYR A 8 1.64 -4.02 3.58
CA TYR A 8 2.93 -4.38 4.16
C TYR A 8 3.16 -5.89 4.12
N GLY A 9 4.40 -6.33 4.35
CA GLY A 9 4.77 -7.74 4.26
C GLY A 9 4.42 -8.35 2.88
N PRO A 10 3.90 -9.59 2.82
CA PRO A 10 3.48 -10.20 1.56
C PRO A 10 2.41 -9.41 0.80
N GLY A 11 1.61 -8.59 1.49
CA GLY A 11 0.58 -7.76 0.88
C GLY A 11 1.13 -6.68 -0.04
N LEU A 12 2.41 -6.29 0.09
CA LEU A 12 3.04 -5.32 -0.81
C LEU A 12 3.04 -5.80 -2.28
N ASN A 13 2.93 -7.11 -2.53
CA ASN A 13 2.81 -7.63 -3.90
C ASN A 13 1.57 -7.11 -4.64
N MET A 14 0.53 -6.62 -3.93
CA MET A 14 -0.63 -5.97 -4.56
C MET A 14 -0.27 -4.65 -5.26
N PHE A 15 0.88 -4.05 -4.97
CA PHE A 15 1.29 -2.76 -5.53
C PHE A 15 2.46 -2.88 -6.50
N ILE A 16 2.81 -4.09 -6.95
CA ILE A 16 3.91 -4.32 -7.90
C ILE A 16 3.32 -4.58 -9.30
N PRO A 17 3.60 -3.72 -10.30
CA PRO A 17 3.10 -3.90 -11.66
C PRO A 17 3.47 -5.26 -12.25
N GLY A 18 2.53 -5.91 -12.95
CA GLY A 18 2.70 -7.23 -13.57
C GLY A 18 2.79 -8.41 -12.59
N LYS A 19 2.81 -8.15 -11.27
CA LYS A 19 2.77 -9.16 -10.22
C LYS A 19 1.50 -9.05 -9.36
N SER A 20 0.87 -7.89 -9.36
CA SER A 20 -0.34 -7.65 -8.58
C SER A 20 -1.49 -8.52 -9.07
N PRO A 21 -2.16 -9.27 -8.17
CA PRO A 21 -3.37 -10.01 -8.54
C PRO A 21 -4.59 -9.10 -8.67
N VAL A 22 -4.45 -7.80 -8.41
CA VAL A 22 -5.55 -6.83 -8.30
C VAL A 22 -5.21 -5.49 -8.95
N GLU A 23 -4.32 -5.48 -9.94
CA GLU A 23 -3.80 -4.28 -10.62
C GLU A 23 -4.94 -3.43 -11.20
N ASP A 24 -5.73 -4.00 -12.13
CA ASP A 24 -6.88 -3.34 -12.77
C ASP A 24 -7.90 -2.79 -11.74
N ARG A 25 -8.04 -3.50 -10.61
CA ARG A 25 -8.97 -3.10 -9.55
C ARG A 25 -8.45 -1.89 -8.79
N ILE A 26 -7.14 -1.80 -8.53
CA ILE A 26 -6.55 -0.63 -7.88
C ILE A 26 -6.65 0.59 -8.79
N GLU A 27 -6.37 0.44 -10.08
CA GLU A 27 -6.52 1.51 -11.07
C GLU A 27 -7.97 2.00 -11.16
N THR A 28 -8.93 1.08 -11.28
CA THR A 28 -10.35 1.46 -11.32
C THR A 28 -10.78 2.19 -10.04
N LEU A 29 -10.40 1.65 -8.87
CA LEU A 29 -10.77 2.25 -7.59
C LEU A 29 -10.10 3.61 -7.35
N SER A 30 -8.88 3.83 -7.82
CA SER A 30 -8.20 5.12 -7.67
C SER A 30 -8.86 6.22 -8.51
N LEU A 31 -9.42 5.86 -9.67
CA LEU A 31 -10.16 6.78 -10.54
C LEU A 31 -11.57 7.07 -10.02
N GLU A 32 -12.25 6.06 -9.45
CA GLU A 32 -13.64 6.18 -9.02
C GLU A 32 -13.80 6.75 -7.60
N LEU A 33 -12.81 6.54 -6.71
CA LEU A 33 -12.90 6.87 -5.29
C LEU A 33 -11.82 7.87 -4.86
N GLU A 34 -12.12 9.16 -5.00
CA GLU A 34 -11.23 10.26 -4.57
C GLU A 34 -10.85 10.21 -3.08
N ASN A 35 -11.66 9.53 -2.26
CA ASN A 35 -11.49 9.39 -0.82
C ASN A 35 -10.72 8.11 -0.41
N LEU A 36 -10.15 7.37 -1.37
CA LEU A 36 -9.35 6.18 -1.16
C LEU A 36 -7.87 6.45 -1.47
N SER A 37 -6.99 6.12 -0.52
CA SER A 37 -5.53 6.18 -0.72
C SER A 37 -4.87 4.81 -0.52
N PHE A 38 -3.75 4.60 -1.19
CA PHE A 38 -2.97 3.36 -1.12
C PHE A 38 -1.57 3.66 -0.57
N SER A 39 -1.23 3.01 0.54
CA SER A 39 0.02 3.23 1.28
C SER A 39 0.90 1.99 1.29
N ALA A 40 2.06 2.09 0.65
CA ALA A 40 3.07 1.05 0.56
C ALA A 40 4.07 1.15 1.72
N CYS A 41 4.26 0.06 2.48
CA CYS A 41 5.22 0.04 3.57
C CYS A 41 6.68 0.08 3.07
N GLY A 42 7.37 1.20 3.30
CA GLY A 42 8.77 1.41 2.92
C GLY A 42 9.75 0.44 3.56
N ASN A 43 9.51 -0.02 4.80
CA ASN A 43 10.31 -1.08 5.40
C ASN A 43 10.22 -2.41 4.65
N THR A 44 9.02 -2.77 4.18
CA THR A 44 8.82 -3.98 3.38
C THR A 44 9.43 -3.81 1.99
N HIS A 45 9.17 -2.68 1.35
CA HIS A 45 9.69 -2.36 0.02
C HIS A 45 11.22 -2.45 -0.01
N ARG A 46 11.92 -1.77 0.90
CA ARG A 46 13.38 -1.84 1.01
C ARG A 46 13.92 -3.26 1.18
N LYS A 47 13.29 -4.09 2.02
CA LYS A 47 13.70 -5.50 2.20
C LYS A 47 13.47 -6.33 0.94
N MET A 48 12.37 -6.10 0.23
CA MET A 48 12.06 -6.79 -1.02
C MET A 48 13.02 -6.37 -2.14
N SER A 49 13.26 -5.07 -2.32
CA SER A 49 14.24 -4.54 -3.27
C SER A 49 15.64 -5.10 -3.00
N ALA A 50 16.09 -5.07 -1.73
CA ALA A 50 17.38 -5.64 -1.35
C ALA A 50 17.49 -7.15 -1.68
N LYS A 51 16.41 -7.92 -1.47
CA LYS A 51 16.37 -9.35 -1.81
C LYS A 51 16.35 -9.59 -3.33
N ALA A 52 15.71 -8.72 -4.10
CA ALA A 52 15.69 -8.78 -5.55
C ALA A 52 17.00 -8.30 -6.20
N GLY A 53 17.85 -7.61 -5.44
CA GLY A 53 19.10 -7.03 -5.93
C GLY A 53 18.89 -5.76 -6.78
N GLN A 54 17.66 -5.25 -6.84
CA GLN A 54 17.29 -4.05 -7.60
C GLN A 54 16.09 -3.37 -6.95
N ASP A 55 15.85 -2.11 -7.28
CA ASP A 55 14.64 -1.44 -6.81
C ASP A 55 13.40 -1.99 -7.50
N ILE A 56 12.38 -2.32 -6.72
CA ILE A 56 11.12 -2.86 -7.23
C ILE A 56 10.19 -1.69 -7.55
N PRO A 57 9.71 -1.57 -8.79
CA PRO A 57 8.75 -0.53 -9.13
C PRO A 57 7.44 -0.75 -8.37
N LEU A 58 6.82 0.34 -7.94
CA LEU A 58 5.47 0.36 -7.41
C LEU A 58 4.52 1.01 -8.42
N MET A 59 3.26 0.60 -8.36
CA MET A 59 2.17 1.24 -9.11
C MET A 59 2.08 2.74 -8.77
N SER A 60 1.68 3.58 -9.73
CA SER A 60 1.57 5.04 -9.59
C SER A 60 0.57 5.47 -8.51
N GLU A 61 -0.43 4.63 -8.24
CA GLU A 61 -1.50 4.86 -7.27
C GLU A 61 -1.01 4.70 -5.83
N ALA A 62 0.11 3.99 -5.62
CA ALA A 62 0.63 3.65 -4.30
C ALA A 62 1.71 4.63 -3.84
N SER A 63 1.47 5.29 -2.70
CA SER A 63 2.44 6.17 -2.05
C SER A 63 3.24 5.43 -0.98
N VAL A 64 4.55 5.67 -0.91
CA VAL A 64 5.40 5.03 0.10
C VAL A 64 5.30 5.75 1.44
N VAL A 65 4.98 5.00 2.50
CA VAL A 65 5.07 5.46 3.89
C VAL A 65 6.28 4.83 4.58
N PRO A 66 6.95 5.50 5.54
CA PRO A 66 8.15 4.95 6.18
C PRO A 66 7.94 3.55 6.80
N SER A 67 6.78 3.34 7.43
CA SER A 67 6.39 2.07 8.05
C SER A 67 4.88 1.90 8.01
N GLY A 68 4.40 0.83 7.36
CA GLY A 68 2.96 0.55 7.26
C GLY A 68 2.29 0.30 8.62
N VAL A 69 2.98 -0.38 9.54
CA VAL A 69 2.42 -0.64 10.88
C VAL A 69 2.30 0.65 11.69
N VAL A 70 3.30 1.54 11.60
CA VAL A 70 3.24 2.85 12.26
C VAL A 70 2.12 3.69 11.66
N ARG A 71 1.98 3.68 10.33
CA ARG A 71 0.88 4.37 9.66
C ARG A 71 -0.50 3.90 10.14
N LEU A 72 -0.68 2.59 10.31
CA LEU A 72 -1.93 2.03 10.86
C LEU A 72 -2.19 2.49 12.31
N ILE A 73 -1.15 2.63 13.12
CA ILE A 73 -1.28 3.16 14.50
C ILE A 73 -1.70 4.63 14.45
N GLU A 74 -1.00 5.46 13.67
CA GLU A 74 -1.34 6.89 13.49
C GLU A 74 -2.79 7.09 13.03
N LEU A 75 -3.26 6.28 12.07
CA LEU A 75 -4.64 6.35 11.59
C LEU A 75 -5.63 6.00 12.70
N GLN A 76 -5.37 4.94 13.47
CA GLN A 76 -6.24 4.55 14.60
C GLN A 76 -6.26 5.61 15.70
N GLU A 77 -5.11 6.21 16.04
CA GLU A 77 -5.02 7.33 17.00
C GLU A 77 -5.79 8.56 16.51
N ASN A 78 -5.85 8.78 15.20
CA ASN A 78 -6.68 9.80 14.56
C ASN A 78 -8.16 9.40 14.42
N GLY A 79 -8.60 8.30 15.05
CA GLY A 79 -10.00 7.89 15.11
C GLY A 79 -10.47 7.04 13.92
N PHE A 80 -9.56 6.54 13.08
CA PHE A 80 -9.95 5.64 11.98
C PHE A 80 -10.31 4.27 12.54
N ALA A 81 -11.37 3.68 11.97
CA ALA A 81 -11.66 2.27 12.18
C ALA A 81 -10.64 1.39 11.43
N TYR A 82 -10.09 0.40 12.12
CA TYR A 82 -9.15 -0.56 11.52
C TYR A 82 -9.85 -1.85 11.09
N VAL A 83 -9.60 -2.27 9.85
CA VAL A 83 -10.09 -3.52 9.29
C VAL A 83 -8.92 -4.29 8.68
N ARG A 84 -8.78 -5.57 9.05
CA ARG A 84 -7.79 -6.49 8.47
C ARG A 84 -8.52 -7.72 7.90
N PRO A 85 -8.71 -7.77 6.57
CA PRO A 85 -9.30 -8.92 5.89
C PRO A 85 -8.44 -10.18 5.96
#